data_AF-A0A2A5X5U2-F1
#
_entry.id   AF-A0A2A5X5U2-F1
#
_cell.length_a   1.000
_cell.length_b   1.000
_cell.length_c   1.000
_cell.angle_alpha   90.00
_cell.angle_beta   90.00
_cell.angle_gamma   90.00
#
_symmetry.space_group_name_H-M   'P 1'
#
loop_
_entity.id
_entity.type
_entity.pdbx_description
1 polymer ?
#
loop_
_entity_poly.entity_id
_entity_poly.type
_entity_poly.pdbx_seq_one_letter_code
_entity_poly.pdbx_strand_id
1 'polypeptide(L)' 'MGTFIVLCFISPVVVFQAFKNQDHPFFWVVLLVGIALCITAIVYGFWAIRTLLNGLLGEKKTNSS' A
#
# COMPACT_ATOMS: atom_id res chain seq x y z
N MET A 1 6.59 -7.90 -5.24
CA MET A 1 5.26 -7.54 -5.79
C MET A 1 4.10 -8.16 -5.02
N GLY A 2 4.15 -9.41 -4.55
CA GLY A 2 3.07 -10.00 -3.72
C GLY A 2 2.82 -9.28 -2.38
N THR A 3 3.85 -8.68 -1.79
CA THR A 3 3.77 -7.92 -0.53
C THR A 3 2.75 -6.78 -0.61
N PHE A 4 2.59 -6.11 -1.75
CA PHE A 4 1.57 -5.07 -1.97
C PHE A 4 0.16 -5.57 -1.67
N ILE A 5 -0.18 -6.74 -2.21
CA ILE A 5 -1.52 -7.33 -2.06
C ILE A 5 -1.80 -7.59 -0.59
N VAL A 6 -0.82 -8.15 0.13
CA VAL A 6 -0.92 -8.39 1.58
C VAL A 6 -1.14 -7.08 2.33
N LEU A 7 -0.40 -6.02 2.02
CA LEU A 7 -0.60 -4.72 2.65
C LEU A 7 -1.99 -4.14 2.38
N CYS A 8 -2.55 -4.29 1.18
CA CYS A 8 -3.91 -3.81 0.88
C CYS A 8 -5.00 -4.41 1.78
N PHE A 9 -4.80 -5.62 2.31
CA PHE A 9 -5.74 -6.25 3.24
C PHE A 9 -5.36 -6.03 4.71
N ILE A 10 -4.07 -6.04 5.03
CA ILE A 10 -3.60 -5.87 6.41
C ILE A 10 -3.76 -4.42 6.89
N SER A 11 -3.42 -3.41 6.08
CA SER A 11 -3.46 -2.01 6.51
C SER A 11 -4.85 -1.57 7.01
N PRO A 12 -5.97 -1.85 6.29
CA PRO A 12 -7.30 -1.52 6.77
C PRO A 12 -7.67 -2.23 8.08
N VAL A 13 -7.25 -3.49 8.23
CA VAL A 13 -7.49 -4.27 9.45
C VAL A 13 -6.74 -3.65 10.64
N VAL A 14 -5.49 -3.24 10.46
CA VAL A 14 -4.70 -2.59 11.53
C VAL A 14 -5.34 -1.26 11.95
N VAL A 15 -5.79 -0.44 11.00
CA VAL A 15 -6.49 0.82 11.30
C VAL A 15 -7.83 0.57 12.01
N PHE A 16 -8.60 -0.42 11.56
CA PHE A 16 -9.86 -0.81 12.21
C PHE A 16 -9.64 -1.27 13.65
N GLN A 17 -8.60 -2.08 13.89
CA GLN A 17 -8.23 -2.52 15.23
C GLN A 17 -7.78 -1.37 16.13
N ALA A 18 -7.08 -0.37 15.58
CA ALA A 18 -6.77 0.86 16.33
C ALA A 18 -8.06 1.56 16.77
N PHE A 19 -9.00 1.80 15.85
CA PHE A 19 -10.27 2.46 16.19
C PHE A 19 -11.19 1.65 17.11
N LYS A 20 -11.04 0.33 17.20
CA LYS A 20 -11.74 -0.47 18.20
C LYS A 20 -11.15 -0.37 19.60
N ASN A 21 -9.90 0.08 19.72
CA ASN A 21 -9.13 0.07 20.95
C ASN A 21 -8.70 1.50 21.36
N GLN A 22 -9.60 2.49 21.20
CA GLN A 22 -9.28 3.91 21.45
C GLN A 22 -8.88 4.21 22.90
N ASP A 23 -9.43 3.47 23.86
CA ASP A 23 -9.12 3.64 25.28
C ASP A 23 -7.76 3.04 25.68
N HIS A 24 -7.09 2.32 24.77
CA HIS A 24 -5.80 1.70 25.06
C HIS A 24 -4.65 2.69 24.85
N PRO A 25 -3.63 2.75 25.74
CA PRO A 25 -2.49 3.66 25.60
C PRO A 25 -1.70 3.48 24.28
N PHE A 26 -1.77 2.30 23.67
CA PHE A 26 -1.14 2.02 22.37
C PHE A 26 -1.98 2.44 21.15
N PHE A 27 -3.17 3.03 21.33
CA PHE A 27 -4.03 3.50 20.24
C PHE A 27 -3.25 4.31 19.18
N TRP A 28 -2.56 5.36 19.64
CA TRP A 28 -1.81 6.26 18.75
C TRP A 28 -0.69 5.56 18.00
N VAL A 29 -0.02 4.60 18.63
CA VAL A 29 1.06 3.81 18.02
C VAL A 29 0.50 2.94 16.90
N VAL A 30 -0.55 2.17 17.18
CA VAL A 30 -1.17 1.26 16.20
C VAL A 30 -1.80 2.04 15.05
N LEU A 31 -2.45 3.18 15.34
CA LEU A 31 -3.03 4.06 14.33
C LEU A 31 -1.95 4.60 13.37
N LEU A 32 -0.83 5.09 13.91
CA LEU A 32 0.28 5.61 13.11
C LEU A 32 0.88 4.51 12.22
N VAL A 33 1.06 3.30 12.77
CA VAL A 33 1.51 2.13 12.00
C VAL A 33 0.51 1.81 10.88
N GLY A 34 -0.79 1.81 11.16
CA GLY A 34 -1.82 1.57 10.15
C GLY A 34 -1.79 2.60 9.01
N ILE A 35 -1.64 3.89 9.34
CA ILE A 35 -1.53 4.98 8.35
C ILE A 35 -0.26 4.81 7.50
N ALA A 36 0.88 4.51 8.12
CA ALA A 36 2.14 4.29 7.40
C ALA A 36 2.05 3.08 6.44
N LEU A 37 1.39 2.00 6.87
CA LEU A 37 1.13 0.83 6.03
C LEU A 37 0.15 1.17 4.88
N CYS A 38 -0.85 2.02 5.09
CA CYS A 38 -1.73 2.51 4.03
C CYS A 38 -0.96 3.32 2.96
N ILE A 39 -0.11 4.27 3.38
CA ILE A 39 0.72 5.06 2.46
C ILE A 39 1.63 4.13 1.64
N THR A 40 2.27 3.18 2.31
CA THR A 40 3.15 2.20 1.67
C THR A 40 2.38 1.34 0.65
N ALA A 41 1.16 0.90 0.99
CA ALA A 41 0.29 0.17 0.07
C ALA A 41 -0.03 0.99 -1.19
N ILE A 42 -0.37 2.27 -1.04
CA ILE A 42 -0.69 3.15 -2.18
C ILE A 42 0.53 3.28 -3.11
N VAL A 43 1.72 3.54 -2.57
CA VAL A 43 2.96 3.67 -3.37
C VAL A 43 3.24 2.40 -4.16
N TYR A 44 3.17 1.24 -3.50
CA TYR A 44 3.34 -0.04 -4.18
C TYR A 44 2.23 -0.33 -5.20
N GLY A 45 1.01 0.15 -4.98
CA GLY A 45 -0.10 0.02 -5.92
C GLY A 45 0.19 0.73 -7.24
N PHE A 46 0.71 1.96 -7.19
CA PHE A 46 1.12 2.66 -8.41
C PHE A 46 2.25 1.94 -9.15
N TRP A 47 3.24 1.42 -8.42
CA TRP A 47 4.31 0.62 -9.01
C TRP A 47 3.82 -0.69 -9.62
N ALA A 48 2.89 -1.38 -8.94
CA ALA A 48 2.29 -2.61 -9.42
C ALA A 48 1.51 -2.37 -10.71
N ILE A 49 0.67 -1.32 -10.75
CA ILE A 49 -0.06 -0.92 -11.97
C ILE A 49 0.92 -0.59 -13.09
N ARG A 50 1.96 0.22 -12.85
CA ARG A 50 2.96 0.54 -13.87
C ARG A 50 3.67 -0.69 -14.42
N THR A 51 4.01 -1.65 -13.55
CA THR A 51 4.63 -2.91 -13.94
C THR A 51 3.69 -3.75 -14.80
N LEU A 52 2.41 -3.85 -14.41
CA LEU A 52 1.38 -4.54 -15.17
C LEU A 52 1.18 -3.89 -16.55
N LEU A 53 1.08 -2.56 -16.60
CA LEU A 53 0.93 -1.81 -17.85
C LEU A 53 2.12 -2.02 -18.78
N ASN A 54 3.35 -1.98 -18.27
CA ASN A 54 4.55 -2.24 -19.07
C ASN A 54 4.58 -3.69 -19.60
N GLY A 55 4.14 -4.66 -18.80
CA GLY A 55 4.08 -6.06 -19.21
C GLY A 55 2.96 -6.34 -20.22
N LEU A 56 1.83 -5.64 -20.13
CA LEU A 56 0.66 -5.82 -20.98
C LEU A 56 0.75 -5.03 -22.30
N LEU A 57 1.26 -3.80 -22.25
CA LEU A 57 1.34 -2.91 -23.43
C LEU A 57 2.73 -2.88 -24.08
N GLY A 58 3.74 -3.51 -23.45
CA GLY A 58 5.13 -3.44 -23.89
C GLY A 58 5.79 -2.10 -23.56
N GLU A 59 7.12 -2.09 -23.48
CA GLU A 59 7.88 -0.88 -23.23
C GLU A 59 7.70 0.11 -24.41
N LYS A 60 7.29 1.36 -24.12
CA LYS A 60 7.38 2.43 -25.12
C LYS A 60 8.85 2.58 -25.51
N LYS A 61 9.22 2.09 -26.69
CA LYS A 61 10.49 2.46 -27.33
C LYS A 61 10.42 3.95 -27.62
N THR A 62 11.01 4.76 -26.75
CA THR A 62 11.27 6.16 -27.08
C THR A 62 12.37 6.14 -28.14
N ASN A 63 11.98 6.23 -29.41
CA ASN A 63 12.93 6.50 -30.48
C ASN A 63 13.44 7.92 -30.24
N SER A 64 14.60 8.03 -29.58
CA SER A 64 15.43 9.23 -29.68
C SER A 64 16.12 9.14 -31.04
N SER A 65 15.71 10.02 -31.95
CA SER A 65 16.52 10.42 -33.11
C SER A 65 17.82 11.07 -32.66
#